data_AF-A0A3N5GHN7-F1
#
_entry.id   AF-A0A3N5GHN7-F1
#
_cell.length_a   1.000
_cell.length_b   1.000
_cell.length_c   1.000
_cell.angle_alpha   90.00
_cell.angle_beta   90.00
_cell.angle_gamma   90.00
#
_symmetry.space_group_name_H-M   'P 1'
#
loop_
_entity.id
_entity.type
_entity.pdbx_description
1 polymer ?
#
loop_
_entity_poly.entity_id
_entity_poly.type
_entity_poly.pdbx_seq_one_letter_code
_entity_poly.pdbx_strand_id
1 'polypeptide(L)'
;MKAKLVHTLLFAVLVMGSSASLLARGFSGNCSGTYLIDEAGGATALWTLEADGTFFATSSLQPLFNFSDQTGSWEKDGSNGIKGVVLALVFDENNELLNVSRVDISLHTVGKGCDNLAGSLEVREFTAGEDPLDPSTDTGDPIAIDTVTGRRVKARG
;
A
#
# COMPACT_ATOMS: atom_id res chain seq x y z
N MET A 1 13.23 -56.58 -29.08
CA MET A 1 13.59 -55.57 -28.06
C MET A 1 12.40 -54.65 -27.89
N LYS A 2 11.90 -54.50 -26.65
CA LYS A 2 10.59 -53.92 -26.35
C LYS A 2 10.68 -52.39 -26.34
N ALA A 3 10.00 -51.74 -27.30
CA ALA A 3 9.70 -50.32 -27.26
C ALA A 3 8.43 -50.09 -26.41
N LYS A 4 8.57 -49.47 -25.24
CA LYS A 4 7.48 -48.82 -24.48
C LYS A 4 8.07 -47.80 -23.51
N LEU A 5 8.08 -46.52 -23.89
CA LEU A 5 8.32 -45.44 -22.93
C LEU A 5 7.62 -44.16 -23.38
N VAL A 6 6.28 -44.17 -23.44
CA VAL A 6 5.52 -42.92 -23.50
C VAL A 6 4.19 -43.14 -22.76
N HIS A 7 3.83 -42.15 -21.95
CA HIS A 7 2.59 -42.00 -21.18
C HIS A 7 2.50 -42.84 -19.91
N THR A 8 2.80 -42.22 -18.77
CA THR A 8 1.92 -42.10 -17.57
C THR A 8 2.77 -41.49 -16.44
N LEU A 9 2.64 -40.18 -16.21
CA LEU A 9 2.66 -39.48 -14.90
C LEU A 9 2.71 -37.96 -15.15
N LEU A 10 1.63 -37.43 -15.73
CA LEU A 10 1.23 -36.05 -15.53
C LEU A 10 0.22 -36.09 -14.38
N PHE A 11 0.28 -35.14 -13.44
CA PHE A 11 -0.47 -35.05 -12.17
C PHE A 11 0.17 -35.74 -10.95
N ALA A 12 1.18 -35.08 -10.37
CA ALA A 12 1.33 -35.03 -8.92
C ALA A 12 2.19 -33.83 -8.52
N VAL A 13 1.66 -33.04 -7.58
CA VAL A 13 2.33 -31.96 -6.82
C VAL A 13 2.38 -30.57 -7.49
N LEU A 14 1.20 -29.98 -7.67
CA LEU A 14 0.98 -28.53 -7.74
C LEU A 14 0.23 -28.05 -6.47
N VAL A 15 0.61 -28.58 -5.31
CA VAL A 15 0.13 -28.13 -3.99
C VAL A 15 1.32 -27.90 -3.07
N MET A 16 2.31 -27.14 -3.54
CA MET A 16 3.01 -26.22 -2.65
C MET A 16 2.17 -24.95 -2.65
N GLY A 17 1.01 -25.02 -2.00
CA GLY A 17 0.22 -23.85 -1.69
C GLY A 17 1.10 -22.91 -0.87
N SER A 18 1.38 -21.76 -1.45
CA SER A 18 2.09 -20.65 -0.83
C SER A 18 1.68 -20.51 0.64
N SER A 19 2.61 -20.75 1.56
CA SER A 19 2.43 -20.45 2.98
C SER A 19 2.46 -18.94 3.27
N ALA A 20 2.18 -18.10 2.28
CA ALA A 20 2.25 -16.65 2.37
C ALA A 20 1.07 -16.02 3.10
N SER A 21 0.03 -16.79 3.47
CA SER A 21 -1.25 -16.22 3.94
C SER A 21 -1.48 -16.29 5.45
N LEU A 22 -0.48 -16.65 6.26
CA LEU A 22 -0.64 -16.74 7.73
C LEU A 22 -0.11 -15.51 8.49
N LEU A 23 0.71 -14.67 7.86
CA LEU A 23 1.26 -13.45 8.49
C LEU A 23 0.34 -12.23 8.32
N ALA A 24 -0.65 -12.30 7.43
CA ALA A 24 -1.68 -11.27 7.27
C ALA A 24 -2.79 -11.34 8.34
N ARG A 25 -2.58 -12.05 9.45
CA ARG A 25 -3.52 -12.08 10.57
C ARG A 25 -3.36 -10.83 11.44
N GLY A 26 -4.07 -9.76 11.05
CA GLY A 26 -4.99 -9.15 12.01
C GLY A 26 -4.68 -7.75 12.52
N PHE A 27 -4.93 -6.74 11.68
CA PHE A 27 -5.90 -5.72 12.12
C PHE A 27 -7.25 -6.42 12.22
N SER A 28 -8.04 -6.18 13.26
CA SER A 28 -9.39 -6.78 13.29
C SER A 28 -10.06 -6.51 11.95
N GLY A 29 -10.64 -7.51 11.29
CA GLY A 29 -11.31 -7.40 9.98
C GLY A 29 -12.45 -6.36 9.91
N ASN A 30 -12.59 -5.52 10.93
CA ASN A 30 -13.48 -4.38 11.02
C ASN A 30 -12.88 -3.09 10.42
N CYS A 31 -11.55 -2.95 10.35
CA CYS A 31 -10.92 -1.72 9.88
C CYS A 31 -10.32 -1.82 8.46
N SER A 32 -10.32 -3.00 7.84
CA SER A 32 -10.11 -3.12 6.41
C SER A 32 -11.24 -2.44 5.63
N GLY A 33 -10.93 -1.90 4.46
CA GLY A 33 -11.88 -1.22 3.57
C GLY A 33 -11.31 0.06 2.97
N THR A 34 -12.15 0.72 2.18
CA THR A 34 -11.80 1.97 1.50
C THR A 34 -12.22 3.19 2.32
N TYR A 35 -11.36 4.19 2.33
CA TYR A 35 -11.52 5.46 3.01
C TYR A 35 -11.36 6.60 2.02
N LEU A 36 -12.26 7.58 2.11
CA LEU A 36 -12.06 8.90 1.51
C LEU A 36 -11.20 9.72 2.48
N ILE A 37 -10.05 10.15 2.00
CA ILE A 37 -9.02 10.85 2.77
C ILE A 37 -8.99 12.31 2.37
N ASP A 38 -8.97 13.17 3.37
CA ASP A 38 -8.76 14.61 3.25
C ASP A 38 -7.39 14.93 3.86
N GLU A 39 -6.44 15.37 3.03
CA GLU A 39 -5.08 15.77 3.44
C GLU A 39 -5.07 17.28 3.77
N ALA A 40 -4.37 17.71 4.82
CA ALA A 40 -4.42 19.11 5.25
C ALA A 40 -3.78 20.08 4.22
N GLY A 41 -2.89 19.58 3.37
CA GLY A 41 -2.36 20.26 2.18
C GLY A 41 -3.38 20.48 1.06
N GLY A 42 -4.61 19.97 1.20
CA GLY A 42 -5.74 20.22 0.30
C GLY A 42 -5.97 19.13 -0.75
N ALA A 43 -5.21 18.03 -0.71
CA ALA A 43 -5.46 16.88 -1.56
C ALA A 43 -6.62 16.02 -1.03
N THR A 44 -7.26 15.30 -1.95
CA THR A 44 -8.23 14.27 -1.63
C THR A 44 -7.75 12.95 -2.19
N ALA A 45 -7.81 11.89 -1.41
CA ALA A 45 -7.34 10.57 -1.79
C ALA A 45 -8.35 9.47 -1.45
N LEU A 46 -8.20 8.31 -2.11
CA LEU A 46 -8.89 7.08 -1.74
C LEU A 46 -7.85 6.07 -1.28
N TRP A 47 -7.95 5.63 -0.03
CA TRP A 47 -7.03 4.66 0.57
C TRP A 47 -7.80 3.39 0.91
N THR A 48 -7.33 2.26 0.38
CA THR A 48 -7.92 0.94 0.62
C THR A 48 -6.95 0.06 1.38
N LEU A 49 -7.34 -0.30 2.60
CA LEU A 49 -6.64 -1.22 3.47
C LEU A 49 -7.28 -2.60 3.32
N GLU A 50 -6.66 -3.49 2.56
CA GLU A 50 -7.17 -4.84 2.39
C GLU A 50 -6.86 -5.73 3.61
N ALA A 51 -7.77 -6.66 3.91
CA ALA A 51 -7.65 -7.52 5.10
C ALA A 51 -6.40 -8.42 5.08
N ASP A 52 -5.77 -8.60 3.93
CA ASP A 52 -4.54 -9.36 3.76
C ASP A 52 -3.25 -8.54 3.97
N GLY A 53 -3.38 -7.26 4.34
CA GLY A 53 -2.25 -6.35 4.53
C GLY A 53 -1.85 -5.59 3.27
N THR A 54 -2.57 -5.74 2.15
CA THR A 54 -2.34 -4.93 0.94
C THR A 54 -2.88 -3.51 1.12
N PHE A 55 -2.13 -2.51 0.68
CA PHE A 55 -2.54 -1.11 0.68
C PHE A 55 -2.58 -0.57 -0.76
N PHE A 56 -3.74 -0.11 -1.21
CA PHE A 56 -3.89 0.69 -2.42
C PHE A 56 -4.22 2.14 -2.08
N ALA A 57 -3.61 3.09 -2.78
CA ALA A 57 -3.96 4.50 -2.69
C ALA A 57 -4.01 5.17 -4.06
N THR A 58 -4.85 6.19 -4.18
CA THR A 58 -4.89 7.12 -5.31
C THR A 58 -5.16 8.51 -4.78
N SER A 59 -4.59 9.54 -5.41
CA SER A 59 -4.63 10.93 -4.95
C SER A 59 -5.03 11.87 -6.08
N SER A 60 -5.81 12.90 -5.75
CA SER A 60 -6.15 13.99 -6.66
C SER A 60 -4.94 14.75 -7.20
N LEU A 61 -3.77 14.60 -6.57
CA LEU A 61 -2.52 15.23 -6.98
C LEU A 61 -1.78 14.49 -8.09
N GLN A 62 -2.17 13.25 -8.43
CA GLN A 62 -1.51 12.45 -9.48
C GLN A 62 -1.35 13.18 -10.81
N PRO A 63 -2.36 13.87 -11.36
CA PRO A 63 -2.21 14.58 -12.63
C PRO A 63 -1.27 15.79 -12.54
N LEU A 64 -1.09 16.36 -11.36
CA LEU A 64 -0.27 17.56 -11.15
C LEU A 64 1.22 17.20 -11.02
N PHE A 65 1.53 16.11 -10.33
CA PHE A 65 2.91 15.69 -10.06
C PHE A 65 3.33 14.43 -10.85
N ASN A 66 2.50 13.98 -11.77
CA ASN A 66 2.79 12.91 -12.72
C ASN A 66 3.27 11.60 -12.07
N PHE A 67 2.50 11.11 -11.09
CA PHE A 67 2.77 9.82 -10.44
C PHE A 67 1.64 8.81 -10.59
N SER A 68 1.99 7.52 -10.52
CA SER A 68 1.05 6.41 -10.65
C SER A 68 0.11 6.30 -9.44
N ASP A 69 -0.89 5.42 -9.56
CA ASP A 69 -1.55 4.89 -8.37
C ASP A 69 -0.51 4.25 -7.45
N GLN A 70 -0.77 4.30 -6.15
CA GLN A 70 0.16 3.84 -5.15
C GLN A 70 -0.23 2.47 -4.64
N THR A 71 0.77 1.62 -4.42
CA THR A 71 0.56 0.25 -3.94
C THR A 71 1.60 -0.08 -2.88
N GLY A 72 1.22 -0.89 -1.90
CA GLY A 72 2.15 -1.35 -0.89
C GLY A 72 1.49 -2.19 0.18
N SER A 73 1.93 -2.02 1.42
CA SER A 73 1.55 -2.88 2.52
C SER A 73 1.27 -2.09 3.79
N TRP A 74 0.50 -2.69 4.68
CA TRP A 74 0.21 -2.13 5.97
C TRP A 74 0.10 -3.22 7.04
N GLU A 75 0.37 -2.83 8.28
CA GLU A 75 0.17 -3.69 9.43
C GLU A 75 -0.42 -2.92 10.61
N LYS A 76 -0.95 -3.68 11.56
CA LYS A 76 -1.49 -3.13 12.80
C LYS A 76 -0.39 -2.45 13.61
N ASP A 77 -0.68 -1.27 14.13
CA ASP A 77 0.12 -0.53 15.08
C ASP A 77 -0.68 -0.27 16.36
N GLY A 78 -0.32 -0.96 17.45
CA GLY A 78 -1.08 -0.92 18.70
C GLY A 78 -2.53 -1.39 18.55
N SER A 79 -3.42 -1.01 19.47
CA SER A 79 -4.82 -1.49 19.45
C SER A 79 -5.70 -0.78 18.41
N ASN A 80 -5.36 0.47 18.07
CA ASN A 80 -6.23 1.41 17.37
C ASN A 80 -5.60 2.02 16.13
N GLY A 81 -4.38 1.60 15.75
CA GLY A 81 -3.64 2.21 14.66
C GLY A 81 -3.13 1.23 13.63
N ILE A 82 -2.69 1.78 12.51
CA ILE A 82 -1.92 1.07 11.49
C ILE A 82 -0.68 1.89 11.18
N LYS A 83 0.32 1.18 10.68
CA LYS A 83 1.39 1.78 9.90
C LYS A 83 1.39 1.13 8.52
N GLY A 84 1.63 1.93 7.50
CA GLY A 84 1.61 1.49 6.12
C GLY A 84 2.66 2.19 5.30
N VAL A 85 2.98 1.57 4.18
CA VAL A 85 3.89 2.10 3.17
C VAL A 85 3.25 1.88 1.83
N VAL A 86 3.19 2.92 1.01
CA VAL A 86 2.85 2.79 -0.41
C VAL A 86 3.95 3.37 -1.28
N LEU A 87 4.13 2.79 -2.46
CA LEU A 87 5.08 3.27 -3.46
C LEU A 87 4.33 3.81 -4.66
N ALA A 88 4.86 4.89 -5.23
CA ALA A 88 4.39 5.49 -6.48
C ALA A 88 5.54 5.53 -7.49
N LEU A 89 5.24 5.26 -8.75
CA LEU A 89 6.17 5.52 -9.86
C LEU A 89 5.98 6.97 -10.29
N VAL A 90 7.07 7.74 -10.37
CA VAL A 90 7.06 9.15 -10.78
C VAL A 90 7.65 9.27 -12.18
N PHE A 91 7.02 10.05 -13.03
CA PHE A 91 7.38 10.18 -14.44
C PHE A 91 7.75 11.62 -14.80
N ASP A 92 8.65 11.77 -15.76
CA ASP A 92 8.97 13.07 -16.36
C ASP A 92 7.92 13.50 -17.41
N GLU A 93 8.12 14.67 -18.03
CA GLU A 93 7.22 15.21 -19.07
C GLU A 93 7.13 14.33 -20.33
N ASN A 94 8.09 13.42 -20.55
CA ASN A 94 8.13 12.49 -21.67
C ASN A 94 7.50 11.13 -21.33
N ASN A 95 6.99 10.96 -20.11
CA ASN A 95 6.52 9.69 -19.53
C ASN A 95 7.63 8.65 -19.32
N GLU A 96 8.87 9.10 -19.16
CA GLU A 96 9.97 8.25 -18.73
C GLU A 96 9.97 8.15 -17.20
N LEU A 97 10.28 6.96 -16.66
CA LEU A 97 10.36 6.76 -15.22
C LEU A 97 11.52 7.58 -14.65
N LEU A 98 11.20 8.52 -13.77
CA LEU A 98 12.17 9.40 -13.12
C LEU A 98 12.68 8.78 -11.81
N ASN A 99 11.76 8.41 -10.91
CA ASN A 99 12.07 7.89 -9.60
C ASN A 99 10.91 7.06 -9.02
N VAL A 100 11.13 6.50 -7.82
CA VAL A 100 10.07 5.90 -7.00
C VAL A 100 9.88 6.76 -5.77
N SER A 101 8.65 7.23 -5.54
CA SER A 101 8.29 7.84 -4.27
C SER A 101 7.82 6.78 -3.29
N ARG A 102 8.20 6.94 -2.03
CA ARG A 102 7.71 6.18 -0.90
C ARG A 102 6.88 7.10 -0.02
N VAL A 103 5.73 6.61 0.43
CA VAL A 103 4.88 7.30 1.40
C VAL A 103 4.74 6.42 2.62
N ASP A 104 5.33 6.84 3.73
CA ASP A 104 5.16 6.22 5.04
C ASP A 104 3.94 6.84 5.73
N ILE A 105 3.04 5.99 6.22
CA ILE A 105 1.72 6.38 6.68
C ILE A 105 1.49 5.83 8.09
N SER A 106 0.98 6.67 8.99
CA SER A 106 0.50 6.25 10.31
C SER A 106 -0.93 6.73 10.49
N LEU A 107 -1.85 5.81 10.80
CA LEU A 107 -3.26 6.14 11.06
C LEU A 107 -3.72 5.58 12.39
N HIS A 108 -4.74 6.20 12.95
CA HIS A 108 -5.48 5.71 14.10
C HIS A 108 -6.98 5.98 13.97
N THR A 109 -7.79 5.14 14.62
CA THR A 109 -9.24 5.34 14.66
C THR A 109 -9.63 6.55 15.51
N VAL A 110 -10.60 7.33 15.03
CA VAL A 110 -11.20 8.45 15.77
C VAL A 110 -12.61 8.07 16.20
N GLY A 111 -12.86 8.10 17.51
CA GLY A 111 -14.12 7.68 18.10
C GLY A 111 -14.22 6.15 18.24
N LYS A 112 -15.43 5.61 18.08
CA LYS A 112 -15.68 4.17 18.21
C LYS A 112 -15.68 3.50 16.84
N GLY A 113 -14.84 2.47 16.69
CA GLY A 113 -14.77 1.66 15.48
C GLY A 113 -13.97 2.31 14.36
N CYS A 114 -14.23 1.87 13.13
CA CYS A 114 -13.36 2.11 11.98
C CYS A 114 -13.97 3.08 10.96
N ASP A 115 -15.00 3.82 11.34
CA ASP A 115 -15.71 4.74 10.44
C ASP A 115 -14.92 6.01 10.16
N ASN A 116 -14.11 6.46 11.13
CA ASN A 116 -13.26 7.64 10.99
C ASN A 116 -11.82 7.31 11.39
N LEU A 117 -10.87 7.84 10.61
CA LEU A 117 -9.44 7.75 10.85
C LEU A 117 -8.84 9.16 10.92
N ALA A 118 -7.71 9.28 11.60
CA ALA A 118 -6.81 10.42 11.51
C ALA A 118 -5.38 9.92 11.55
N GLY A 119 -4.43 10.73 11.08
CA GLY A 119 -3.05 10.32 11.03
C GLY A 119 -2.15 11.29 10.31
N SER A 120 -1.04 10.77 9.82
CA SER A 120 -0.04 11.51 9.08
C SER A 120 0.57 10.67 7.97
N LEU A 121 1.16 11.37 7.01
CA LEU A 121 1.98 10.80 5.96
C LEU A 121 3.30 11.57 5.86
N GLU A 122 4.32 10.87 5.37
CA GLU A 122 5.62 11.41 5.02
C GLU A 122 5.98 10.90 3.63
N VAL A 123 6.36 11.80 2.74
CA VAL A 123 6.71 11.50 1.34
C VAL A 123 8.21 11.68 1.15
N ARG A 124 8.81 10.69 0.50
CA ARG A 124 10.23 10.66 0.13
C ARG A 124 10.40 10.20 -1.30
N GLU A 125 11.42 10.70 -1.98
CA GLU A 125 11.78 10.27 -3.34
C GLU A 125 13.12 9.55 -3.33
N PHE A 126 13.17 8.43 -4.05
CA PHE A 126 14.35 7.57 -4.13
C PHE A 126 14.90 7.62 -5.55
N THR A 127 16.07 8.20 -5.69
CA THR A 127 16.74 8.39 -6.98
C THR A 127 17.56 7.16 -7.38
N ALA A 128 18.16 7.18 -8.57
CA ALA A 128 18.92 6.06 -9.10
C ALA A 128 20.08 5.64 -8.16
N GLY A 129 19.94 4.47 -7.53
CA GLY A 129 20.94 3.89 -6.62
C GLY A 129 20.45 3.73 -5.17
N GLU A 130 19.33 4.35 -4.81
CA GLU A 130 18.67 4.19 -3.51
C GLU A 130 17.59 3.10 -3.59
N ASP A 131 17.39 2.34 -2.52
CA ASP A 131 16.37 1.29 -2.46
C ASP A 131 15.17 1.76 -1.63
N PRO A 132 14.00 2.01 -2.27
CA PRO A 132 12.80 2.44 -1.54
C PRO A 132 12.26 1.38 -0.57
N LEU A 133 12.78 0.15 -0.60
CA LEU A 133 12.45 -0.93 0.32
C LEU A 133 13.44 -1.06 1.48
N ASP A 134 14.58 -0.37 1.44
CA ASP A 134 15.59 -0.34 2.48
C ASP A 134 15.77 1.09 3.03
N PRO A 135 15.08 1.43 4.14
CA PRO A 135 15.20 2.74 4.79
C PRO A 135 16.62 3.10 5.23
N SER A 136 17.56 2.16 5.29
CA SER A 136 18.96 2.48 5.60
C SER A 136 19.71 3.14 4.43
N THR A 137 19.16 3.03 3.22
CA THR A 137 19.69 3.68 2.02
C THR A 137 19.16 5.10 1.81
N ASP A 138 18.15 5.49 2.57
CA ASP A 138 17.54 6.80 2.53
C ASP A 138 18.45 7.83 3.22
N THR A 139 18.95 8.78 2.44
CA THR A 139 19.87 9.82 2.92
C THR A 139 19.29 11.23 2.87
N GLY A 140 18.05 11.37 2.39
CA GLY A 140 17.39 12.65 2.17
C GLY A 140 16.48 13.08 3.32
N ASP A 141 16.11 14.37 3.29
CA ASP A 141 14.98 14.86 4.07
C ASP A 141 13.66 14.54 3.34
N PRO A 142 12.54 14.33 4.06
CA PRO A 142 11.23 14.23 3.45
C PRO A 142 10.92 15.42 2.57
N ILE A 143 10.32 15.15 1.40
CA ILE A 143 9.87 16.21 0.49
C ILE A 143 8.50 16.77 0.88
N ALA A 144 7.72 16.00 1.65
CA ALA A 144 6.47 16.45 2.22
C ALA A 144 6.15 15.67 3.51
N ILE A 145 5.51 16.37 4.45
CA ILE A 145 4.88 15.78 5.64
C ILE A 145 3.50 16.42 5.74
N ASP A 146 2.47 15.59 5.93
CA ASP A 146 1.11 16.08 6.08
C ASP A 146 0.33 15.29 7.13
N THR A 147 -0.77 15.88 7.59
CA THR A 147 -1.78 15.22 8.40
C THR A 147 -3.00 14.90 7.57
N VAL A 148 -3.67 13.81 7.92
CA VAL A 148 -4.84 13.33 7.19
C VAL A 148 -6.00 13.03 8.11
N THR A 149 -7.21 13.17 7.57
CA THR A 149 -8.42 12.59 8.15
C THR A 149 -9.10 11.70 7.12
N GLY A 150 -9.77 10.65 7.59
CA GLY A 150 -10.35 9.65 6.72
C GLY A 150 -11.76 9.26 7.14
N ARG A 151 -12.64 9.04 6.17
CA ARG A 151 -14.01 8.54 6.37
C ARG A 151 -14.23 7.29 5.55
N ARG A 152 -14.75 6.25 6.20
CA ARG A 152 -15.02 4.96 5.56
C ARG A 152 -16.10 5.09 4.49
N VAL A 153 -15.81 4.58 3.29
CA VAL A 153 -16.78 4.47 2.20
C VAL A 153 -17.76 3.35 2.52
N LYS A 154 -19.07 3.58 2.31
CA LYS A 154 -20.14 2.61 2.55
C LYS A 154 -20.97 2.44 1.29
N ALA A 155 -21.24 1.19 0.91
CA ALA A 155 -22.27 0.90 -0.09
C ALA A 155 -23.63 1.35 0.46
N ARG A 156 -24.54 1.77 -0.42
CA ARG A 156 -25.94 1.96 -0.03
C ARG A 156 -26.53 0.58 0.28
N GLY A 157 -27.13 0.47 1.47
CA GLY A 157 -27.90 -0.72 1.88
C GLY A 157 -29.25 -0.80 1.19
#